data_AF-E2AHF0-F1
#
_entry.id   AF-E2AHF0-F1
#
_cell.length_a   1.000
_cell.length_b   1.000
_cell.length_c   1.000
_cell.angle_alpha   90.00
_cell.angle_beta   90.00
_cell.angle_gamma   90.00
#
_symmetry.space_group_name_H-M   'P 1'
#
loop_
_entity.id
_entity.type
_entity.pdbx_description
1 polymer ?
#
loop_
_entity_poly.entity_id
_entity_poly.type
_entity_poly.pdbx_seq_one_letter_code
_entity_poly.pdbx_strand_id
1 'polypeptide(L)'
;MENVSDDVIVGRCIAVLKGIFGNQVVPQPRESVVTRWRADPWARGSYSFVAVGSSGSDYDLLAAPVSSPHMLNQPPPQPRVFFAGEHTIRNYPATVHGAFLSGLREGGRIADQLCGSPYAPPTMAASAPPPTGITSASTGSSSTP
;
A
#
# COMPACT_ATOMS: atom_id res chain seq x y z
N MET A 1 9.84 -4.45 24.75
CA MET A 1 10.33 -5.83 25.02
C MET A 1 11.54 -6.18 24.16
N GLU A 2 11.78 -5.56 23.01
CA GLU A 2 12.91 -5.96 22.13
C GLU A 2 14.31 -5.78 22.77
N ASN A 3 14.50 -4.77 23.62
CA ASN A 3 15.76 -4.53 24.34
C ASN A 3 15.88 -5.32 25.66
N VAL A 4 15.07 -6.36 25.85
CA VAL A 4 15.06 -7.23 27.04
C VAL A 4 15.51 -8.62 26.61
N SER A 5 16.26 -9.34 27.44
CA SER A 5 16.70 -10.71 27.15
C SER A 5 15.53 -11.71 27.14
N ASP A 6 15.70 -12.81 26.41
CA ASP A 6 14.67 -13.85 26.27
C ASP A 6 14.27 -14.44 27.62
N ASP A 7 15.24 -14.73 28.50
CA ASP A 7 14.97 -15.31 29.83
C ASP A 7 14.03 -14.46 30.68
N VAL A 8 14.18 -13.12 30.63
CA VAL A 8 13.32 -12.20 31.39
C VAL A 8 11.91 -12.17 30.77
N ILE A 9 11.81 -12.23 29.44
CA ILE A 9 10.52 -12.27 28.74
C ILE A 9 9.79 -13.57 29.08
N VAL A 10 10.46 -14.71 28.93
CA VAL A 10 9.93 -16.05 29.24
C VAL A 10 9.56 -16.15 30.73
N GLY A 11 10.39 -15.64 31.63
CA GLY A 11 10.11 -15.62 33.06
C GLY A 11 8.82 -14.86 33.40
N ARG A 12 8.57 -13.72 32.74
CA ARG A 12 7.32 -12.95 32.89
C ARG A 12 6.12 -13.73 32.36
N CYS A 13 6.23 -14.42 31.22
CA CYS A 13 5.18 -15.28 30.70
C CYS A 13 4.84 -16.41 31.69
N ILE A 14 5.86 -17.10 32.23
CA ILE A 14 5.66 -18.18 33.21
C ILE A 14 5.03 -17.66 34.51
N ALA A 15 5.41 -16.47 34.98
CA ALA A 15 4.79 -15.87 36.16
C ALA A 15 3.29 -15.61 35.96
N VAL A 16 2.89 -15.09 34.80
CA VAL A 16 1.47 -14.88 34.45
C VAL A 16 0.73 -16.22 34.39
N LEU A 17 1.29 -17.21 33.69
CA LEU A 17 0.68 -18.54 33.58
C LEU A 17 0.50 -19.20 34.96
N LYS A 18 1.49 -19.10 35.84
CA LYS A 18 1.42 -19.59 37.22
C LYS A 18 0.34 -18.89 38.05
N GLY A 19 0.12 -17.60 37.83
CA GLY A 19 -0.97 -16.86 38.47
C GLY A 19 -2.36 -17.34 38.05
N ILE A 20 -2.52 -17.82 36.81
CA ILE A 20 -3.80 -18.31 36.26
C ILE A 20 -4.04 -19.79 36.61
N PHE A 21 -3.02 -20.63 36.41
CA PHE A 21 -3.16 -22.10 36.46
C PHE A 21 -2.57 -22.73 37.73
N GLY A 22 -1.89 -21.94 38.57
CA GLY A 22 -1.25 -22.39 39.80
C GLY A 22 0.22 -22.81 39.61
N ASN A 23 1.03 -22.52 40.64
CA ASN A 23 2.49 -22.70 40.62
C ASN A 23 2.96 -24.13 40.32
N GLN A 24 2.21 -25.13 40.78
CA GLN A 24 2.58 -26.55 40.65
C GLN A 24 2.27 -27.12 39.27
N VAL A 25 1.39 -26.45 38.51
CA VAL A 25 0.87 -26.95 37.22
C VAL A 25 1.73 -26.49 36.05
N VAL A 26 2.38 -25.33 36.16
CA VAL A 26 3.14 -24.72 35.06
C VAL A 26 4.64 -25.04 35.19
N PRO A 27 5.19 -25.97 34.38
CA PRO A 27 6.60 -26.29 34.38
C PRO A 27 7.43 -25.25 33.61
N GLN A 28 8.75 -25.42 33.61
CA GLN A 28 9.64 -24.66 32.73
C GLN A 28 9.49 -25.13 31.28
N PRO A 29 9.53 -24.21 30.30
CA PRO A 29 9.48 -24.58 28.88
C PRO A 29 10.78 -25.30 28.48
N ARG A 30 10.65 -26.28 27.58
CA ARG A 30 11.83 -26.94 26.98
C ARG A 30 12.51 -26.05 25.94
N GLU A 31 11.70 -25.32 25.18
CA GLU A 31 12.15 -24.42 24.13
C GLU A 31 11.32 -23.14 24.16
N SER A 32 11.96 -22.05 23.75
CA SER A 32 11.32 -20.75 23.63
C SER A 32 11.96 -19.99 22.48
N VAL A 33 11.14 -19.26 21.73
CA VAL A 33 11.59 -18.35 20.67
C VAL A 33 10.90 -17.02 20.88
N VAL A 34 11.68 -15.93 20.86
CA VAL A 34 11.17 -14.56 20.97
C VAL A 34 11.49 -13.78 19.70
N THR A 35 10.46 -13.40 18.95
CA THR A 35 10.61 -12.59 17.74
C THR A 35 10.82 -11.10 18.09
N ARG A 36 11.65 -10.42 17.30
CA ARG A 36 11.91 -8.97 17.41
C ARG A 36 11.81 -8.30 16.03
N TRP A 37 10.57 -8.22 15.52
CA TRP A 37 10.29 -7.77 14.15
C TRP A 37 10.82 -6.38 13.82
N ARG A 38 10.82 -5.44 14.77
CA ARG A 38 11.33 -4.09 14.51
C ARG A 38 12.86 -4.06 14.42
N ALA A 39 13.55 -4.94 15.15
CA ALA A 39 15.00 -5.07 15.10
C ALA A 39 15.50 -5.86 13.87
N ASP A 40 14.66 -6.70 13.26
CA ASP A 40 15.01 -7.44 12.05
C ASP A 40 15.36 -6.46 10.90
N PRO A 41 16.58 -6.52 10.32
CA PRO A 41 17.01 -5.60 9.27
C PRO A 41 16.23 -5.75 7.96
N TRP A 42 15.57 -6.89 7.73
CA TRP A 42 14.83 -7.19 6.51
C TRP A 42 13.34 -6.88 6.61
N ALA A 43 12.79 -6.79 7.82
CA ALA A 43 11.38 -6.45 8.07
C ALA A 43 11.19 -5.04 8.64
N ARG A 44 12.01 -4.64 9.61
CA ARG A 44 11.94 -3.34 10.34
C ARG A 44 10.58 -3.01 10.98
N GLY A 45 9.75 -4.02 11.18
CA GLY A 45 8.39 -3.89 11.69
C GLY A 45 7.60 -5.16 11.41
N SER A 46 6.35 -5.20 11.87
CA SER A 46 5.48 -6.35 11.63
C SER A 46 4.70 -6.21 10.32
N TYR A 47 3.96 -5.11 10.18
CA TYR A 47 3.09 -4.82 9.05
C TYR A 47 2.63 -3.36 9.10
N SER A 48 2.10 -2.87 7.98
CA SER A 48 1.55 -1.53 7.83
C SER A 48 0.28 -1.30 8.68
N PHE A 49 0.01 -0.03 8.96
CA PHE A 49 -1.25 0.45 9.53
C PHE A 49 -1.52 1.89 9.08
N VAL A 50 -2.77 2.32 9.07
CA VAL A 50 -3.12 3.71 8.75
C VAL A 50 -2.81 4.58 9.97
N ALA A 51 -1.69 5.29 9.92
CA ALA A 51 -1.28 6.21 10.97
C ALA A 51 -2.20 7.46 11.03
N VAL A 52 -2.17 8.17 12.14
CA VAL A 52 -2.85 9.47 12.25
C VAL A 52 -2.30 10.42 11.18
N GLY A 53 -3.19 11.00 10.37
CA GLY A 53 -2.85 11.85 9.24
C GLY A 53 -2.60 11.11 7.92
N SER A 54 -2.56 9.77 7.93
CA SER A 54 -2.53 8.93 6.73
C SER A 54 -3.95 8.53 6.33
N SER A 55 -4.12 8.03 5.11
CA SER A 55 -5.39 7.44 4.67
C SER A 55 -5.19 6.24 3.74
N GLY A 56 -6.28 5.58 3.38
CA GLY A 56 -6.27 4.48 2.42
C GLY A 56 -5.66 4.85 1.07
N SER A 57 -5.67 6.12 0.67
CA SER A 57 -5.05 6.58 -0.57
C SER A 57 -3.53 6.40 -0.58
N ASP A 58 -2.88 6.35 0.57
CA ASP A 58 -1.43 6.20 0.65
C ASP A 58 -0.98 4.81 0.18
N TYR A 59 -1.82 3.78 0.38
CA TYR A 59 -1.60 2.45 -0.22
C TYR A 59 -1.69 2.49 -1.75
N ASP A 60 -2.64 3.26 -2.29
CA ASP A 60 -2.82 3.41 -3.74
C ASP A 60 -1.62 4.15 -4.34
N LEU A 61 -1.09 5.16 -3.64
CA LEU A 61 0.13 5.87 -4.01
C LEU A 61 1.36 4.94 -3.98
N LEU A 62 1.52 4.13 -2.93
CA LEU A 62 2.61 3.15 -2.84
C LEU A 62 2.52 2.08 -3.93
N ALA A 63 1.32 1.75 -4.41
CA ALA A 63 1.11 0.81 -5.51
C ALA A 63 1.37 1.40 -6.91
N ALA A 64 1.55 2.72 -7.02
CA ALA A 64 1.77 3.38 -8.31
C ALA A 64 3.18 3.09 -8.84
N PRO A 65 3.32 2.70 -10.11
CA PRO A 65 4.63 2.43 -10.69
C PRO A 65 5.39 3.73 -10.96
N VAL A 66 6.72 3.68 -10.95
CA VAL A 66 7.57 4.84 -11.25
C VAL A 66 7.82 4.94 -12.74
N SER A 67 7.40 6.05 -13.33
CA SER A 67 7.67 6.43 -14.72
C SER A 67 8.69 7.55 -14.78
N SER A 68 9.55 7.52 -15.80
CA SER A 68 10.45 8.64 -16.09
C SER A 68 9.64 9.89 -16.48
N PRO A 69 10.20 11.10 -16.34
CA PRO A 69 9.57 12.32 -16.83
C PRO A 69 9.30 12.24 -18.34
N HIS A 70 8.12 12.71 -18.76
CA HIS A 70 7.78 12.79 -20.18
C HIS A 70 8.52 13.96 -20.83
N MET A 71 9.38 13.65 -21.81
CA MET A 71 10.06 14.68 -22.61
C MET A 71 9.16 15.11 -23.78
N LEU A 72 9.11 16.42 -24.06
CA LEU A 72 8.38 16.93 -25.23
C LEU A 72 8.91 16.27 -26.51
N ASN A 73 7.99 15.88 -27.41
CA ASN A 73 8.28 15.17 -28.66
C ASN A 73 8.88 13.75 -28.50
N GLN A 74 8.74 13.12 -27.34
CA GLN A 74 9.06 11.70 -27.15
C GLN A 74 7.78 10.89 -26.88
N PRO A 75 7.75 9.59 -27.20
CA PRO A 75 6.65 8.73 -26.81
C PRO A 75 6.55 8.65 -25.27
N PRO A 76 5.35 8.33 -24.74
CA PRO A 76 5.15 8.20 -23.31
C PRO A 76 6.16 7.23 -22.67
N PRO A 77 6.83 7.64 -21.57
CA PRO A 77 7.77 6.78 -20.89
C PRO A 77 7.03 5.60 -20.28
N GLN A 78 7.57 4.40 -20.51
CA GLN A 78 7.07 3.20 -19.87
C GLN A 78 7.61 3.09 -18.45
N PRO A 79 6.76 2.77 -17.46
CA PRO A 79 7.22 2.50 -16.10
C PRO A 79 8.23 1.35 -16.06
N ARG A 80 9.22 1.47 -15.17
CA ARG A 80 10.28 0.46 -15.00
C ARG A 80 10.36 -0.10 -13.59
N VAL A 81 9.85 0.62 -12.60
CA VAL A 81 9.83 0.19 -11.20
C VAL A 81 8.37 0.02 -10.79
N PHE A 82 8.06 -1.16 -10.26
CA PHE A 82 6.72 -1.54 -9.80
C PHE A 82 6.80 -1.96 -8.35
N PHE A 83 5.71 -1.77 -7.61
CA PHE A 83 5.64 -2.07 -6.18
C PHE A 83 4.48 -3.02 -5.87
N ALA A 84 4.83 -4.11 -5.20
CA ALA A 84 3.91 -5.10 -4.63
C ALA A 84 4.27 -5.33 -3.16
N GLY A 85 3.37 -5.98 -2.42
CA GLY A 85 3.51 -6.28 -1.01
C GLY A 85 2.30 -5.82 -0.20
N GLU A 86 2.25 -6.23 1.07
CA GLU A 86 1.12 -5.95 1.97
C GLU A 86 0.80 -4.46 2.10
N HIS A 87 1.84 -3.62 2.04
CA HIS A 87 1.74 -2.16 2.13
C HIS A 87 1.33 -1.47 0.81
N THR A 88 0.87 -2.22 -0.19
CA THR A 88 0.48 -1.69 -1.52
C THR A 88 -0.95 -2.06 -1.93
N ILE A 89 -1.78 -2.56 -1.02
CA ILE A 89 -3.16 -2.96 -1.32
C ILE A 89 -4.14 -2.41 -0.29
N ARG A 90 -4.89 -1.39 -0.70
CA ARG A 90 -5.79 -0.64 0.18
C ARG A 90 -6.85 -1.48 0.88
N ASN A 91 -7.43 -2.46 0.19
CA ASN A 91 -8.57 -3.21 0.71
C ASN A 91 -8.16 -4.39 1.62
N TYR A 92 -6.91 -4.84 1.54
CA TYR A 92 -6.41 -6.00 2.26
C TYR A 92 -4.99 -5.79 2.85
N PRO A 93 -4.69 -4.63 3.48
CA PRO A 93 -3.34 -4.37 4.00
C PRO A 93 -3.01 -5.29 5.18
N ALA A 94 -1.74 -5.40 5.56
CA ALA A 94 -1.28 -6.18 6.72
C ALA A 94 -1.65 -7.67 6.72
N THR A 95 -1.92 -8.24 5.54
CA THR A 95 -2.32 -9.64 5.40
C THR A 95 -1.50 -10.37 4.34
N VAL A 96 -1.37 -11.69 4.50
CA VAL A 96 -0.72 -12.57 3.53
C VAL A 96 -1.50 -12.59 2.20
N HIS A 97 -2.83 -12.69 2.24
CA HIS A 97 -3.64 -12.69 1.02
C HIS A 97 -3.59 -11.35 0.30
N GLY A 98 -3.50 -10.23 1.02
CA GLY A 98 -3.25 -8.93 0.42
C GLY A 98 -1.92 -8.87 -0.33
N ALA A 99 -0.83 -9.32 0.31
CA ALA A 99 0.48 -9.42 -0.33
C ALA A 99 0.42 -10.29 -1.61
N PHE A 100 -0.24 -11.45 -1.53
CA PHE A 100 -0.45 -12.33 -2.69
C PHE A 100 -1.22 -11.65 -3.83
N LEU A 101 -2.36 -11.02 -3.53
CA LEU A 101 -3.18 -10.31 -4.52
C LEU A 101 -2.42 -9.13 -5.16
N SER A 102 -1.63 -8.40 -4.37
CA SER A 102 -0.77 -7.33 -4.90
C SER A 102 0.29 -7.86 -5.87
N GLY A 103 0.81 -9.07 -5.63
CA GLY A 103 1.74 -9.75 -6.52
C GLY A 103 1.09 -10.13 -7.85
N LEU A 104 -0.12 -10.68 -7.81
CA LEU A 104 -0.90 -10.95 -9.04
C LEU A 104 -1.19 -9.67 -9.83
N ARG A 105 -1.53 -8.58 -9.12
CA ARG A 105 -1.78 -7.26 -9.73
C ARG A 105 -0.57 -6.74 -10.50
N GLU A 106 0.60 -6.69 -9.88
CA GLU A 106 1.81 -6.20 -10.57
C GLU A 106 2.30 -7.18 -11.64
N GLY A 107 2.15 -8.49 -11.43
CA GLY A 107 2.45 -9.50 -12.44
C GLY A 107 1.62 -9.29 -13.73
N GLY A 108 0.32 -9.06 -13.59
CA GLY A 108 -0.56 -8.72 -14.70
C GLY A 108 -0.18 -7.39 -15.36
N ARG A 109 0.03 -6.33 -14.56
CA ARG A 109 0.40 -5.00 -15.06
C ARG A 109 1.71 -5.02 -15.86
N ILE A 110 2.72 -5.74 -15.40
CA ILE A 110 4.01 -5.89 -16.08
C ILE A 110 3.83 -6.69 -17.37
N ALA A 111 3.07 -7.80 -17.34
CA ALA A 111 2.79 -8.60 -18.52
C ALA A 111 2.04 -7.80 -19.60
N ASP A 112 0.99 -7.07 -19.23
CA ASP A 112 0.25 -6.20 -20.15
C ASP A 112 1.15 -5.15 -20.81
N GLN A 113 2.11 -4.59 -20.06
CA GLN A 113 3.04 -3.58 -20.57
C GLN A 113 4.11 -4.16 -21.52
N LEU A 114 4.66 -5.32 -21.19
CA LEU A 114 5.79 -5.92 -21.95
C LEU A 114 5.31 -6.77 -23.13
N CYS A 115 4.19 -7.48 -22.97
CA CYS A 115 3.67 -8.43 -23.95
C CYS A 115 2.47 -7.88 -24.73
N GLY A 116 1.87 -6.77 -24.28
CA GLY A 116 0.59 -6.28 -24.79
C GLY A 116 -0.60 -7.04 -24.18
N SER A 117 -1.78 -6.44 -24.29
CA SER A 117 -3.03 -6.97 -23.70
C SER A 117 -4.13 -7.03 -24.77
N PRO A 118 -4.29 -8.16 -25.50
CA PRO A 118 -5.21 -8.25 -26.63
C PRO A 118 -6.69 -8.23 -26.23
N TYR A 119 -6.97 -8.47 -24.95
CA TYR A 119 -8.30 -8.41 -24.35
C TYR A 119 -8.56 -7.09 -23.60
N ALA A 120 -7.63 -6.13 -23.66
CA ALA A 120 -7.88 -4.81 -23.11
C ALA A 120 -9.04 -4.14 -23.87
N PRO A 121 -9.98 -3.50 -23.16
CA PRO A 121 -11.02 -2.72 -23.83
C PRO A 121 -10.36 -1.60 -24.65
N PRO A 122 -10.93 -1.22 -25.81
CA PRO A 122 -10.40 -0.13 -26.60
C PRO A 122 -10.30 1.13 -25.74
N THR A 123 -9.09 1.66 -25.60
CA THR A 123 -8.84 2.94 -24.93
C THR A 123 -9.70 3.99 -25.62
N MET A 124 -10.74 4.49 -24.94
CA MET A 124 -11.44 5.68 -25.39
C MET A 124 -10.40 6.80 -25.42
N ALA A 125 -10.00 7.21 -26.63
CA ALA A 125 -9.15 8.36 -26.83
C ALA A 125 -9.73 9.52 -26.02
N ALA A 126 -8.90 10.14 -25.17
CA ALA A 126 -9.29 11.29 -24.37
C ALA A 126 -10.04 12.29 -25.26
N SER A 127 -11.34 12.46 -25.02
CA SER A 127 -12.12 13.46 -25.71
C SER A 127 -11.47 14.82 -25.47
N ALA A 128 -11.02 15.47 -26.54
CA ALA A 128 -10.53 16.84 -26.49
C ALA A 128 -11.52 17.71 -25.70
N PRO A 129 -11.05 18.63 -24.83
CA PRO A 129 -11.97 19.54 -24.16
C PRO A 129 -12.72 20.36 -25.23
N PRO A 130 -14.03 20.61 -25.05
CA PRO A 130 -14.79 21.38 -26.01
C PRO A 130 -14.19 22.79 -26.13
N PRO A 131 -14.16 23.40 -27.33
CA PRO A 131 -13.68 24.76 -27.49
C PRO A 131 -14.58 25.70 -26.69
N THR A 132 -14.02 26.42 -25.73
CA THR A 132 -14.68 27.51 -25.03
C THR A 132 -14.93 28.64 -26.01
N GLY A 133 -16.08 28.59 -26.69
CA GLY A 133 -16.61 29.71 -27.46
C GLY A 133 -17.03 30.81 -26.51
N ILE A 134 -16.23 31.88 -26.41
CA ILE A 134 -16.68 33.16 -25.88
C ILE A 134 -17.55 33.78 -26.98
N THR A 135 -18.87 33.63 -26.87
CA THR A 135 -19.82 34.50 -27.57
C THR A 135 -20.09 35.71 -26.68
N SER A 136 -19.46 36.84 -27.03
CA SER A 136 -19.84 38.17 -26.57
C SER A 136 -21.24 38.51 -27.09
N ALA A 137 -22.23 38.62 -26.20
CA ALA A 137 -23.53 39.19 -26.51
C ALA A 137 -23.65 40.57 -25.85
N SER A 138 -23.52 41.61 -26.66
CA SER A 138 -23.86 42.99 -26.37
C SER A 138 -25.33 43.25 -26.72
N THR A 139 -26.13 43.71 -25.77
CA THR A 139 -27.40 44.47 -25.91
C THR A 139 -27.84 44.83 -24.48
N GLY A 140 -28.27 46.02 -24.06
CA GLY A 140 -28.75 47.22 -24.73
C GLY A 140 -29.89 47.81 -23.88
N SER A 141 -29.64 48.99 -23.28
CA SER A 141 -30.56 50.10 -22.88
C SER A 141 -31.87 49.92 -22.05
N SER A 142 -32.00 50.82 -21.05
CA SER A 142 -33.20 51.55 -20.55
C SER A 142 -34.30 50.75 -19.83
N SER A 143 -35.00 51.21 -18.77
CA SER A 143 -35.44 52.55 -18.36
C SER A 143 -35.89 52.60 -16.88
N THR A 144 -35.86 53.81 -16.32
CA THR A 144 -36.44 54.39 -15.09
C THR A 144 -37.99 54.28 -15.00
N PRO A 145 -38.70 54.72 -13.91
CA PRO A 145 -38.42 55.82 -12.97
C PRO A 145 -38.27 55.46 -11.49
#